data_AF-R6UBV1-F1
#
_entry.id   AF-R6UBV1-F1
#
_cell.length_a   1.000
_cell.length_b   1.000
_cell.length_c   1.000
_cell.angle_alpha   90.00
_cell.angle_beta   90.00
_cell.angle_gamma   90.00
#
_symmetry.space_group_name_H-M   'P 1'
#
loop_
_entity.id
_entity.type
_entity.pdbx_description
1 polymer ?
#
loop_
_entity_poly.entity_id
_entity_poly.type
_entity_poly.pdbx_seq_one_letter_code
_entity_poly.pdbx_strand_id
1 'polypeptide(L)'
;MKYCEKCNTITDENVQICPKCGKGKLRSGEPAENFPTVIVKASGFEKERICAVLDDEGIPHSEKITKKQFSSDAVTGSSLAEYEIMVPYGAYSKAFELLVGINAIKVESEDFKSSEKLSEKTPKIEDFDGEDYYSTKNRIIRIVSVILFLIIVGGVVLGVDAVMALIKGWF
;
A
#
# COMPACT_ATOMS: atom_id res chain seq x y z
N MET A 1 -13.94 -12.23 13.09
CA MET A 1 -13.28 -11.48 11.99
C MET A 1 -14.25 -10.49 11.37
N LYS A 2 -13.74 -9.49 10.64
CA LYS A 2 -14.54 -8.46 9.97
C LYS A 2 -14.12 -8.32 8.51
N TYR A 3 -15.07 -8.08 7.61
CA TYR A 3 -14.76 -7.93 6.18
C TYR A 3 -15.42 -6.70 5.56
N CYS A 4 -14.82 -6.23 4.45
CA CYS A 4 -15.33 -5.12 3.66
C CYS A 4 -15.75 -5.58 2.26
N GLU A 5 -17.05 -5.54 1.95
CA GLU A 5 -17.58 -5.88 0.60
C GLU A 5 -17.08 -4.96 -0.51
N LYS A 6 -16.69 -3.72 -0.20
CA LYS A 6 -16.20 -2.78 -1.22
C LYS A 6 -14.73 -3.01 -1.58
N CYS A 7 -13.96 -3.51 -0.62
CA CYS A 7 -12.51 -3.63 -0.72
C CYS A 7 -12.03 -5.08 -0.85
N ASN A 8 -12.93 -6.04 -0.62
CA ASN A 8 -12.64 -7.47 -0.61
C ASN A 8 -11.51 -7.81 0.36
N THR A 9 -11.45 -7.12 1.51
CA THR A 9 -10.38 -7.26 2.49
C THR A 9 -10.96 -7.78 3.81
N ILE A 10 -10.26 -8.74 4.39
CA ILE A 10 -10.55 -9.30 5.72
C ILE A 10 -9.62 -8.63 6.72
N THR A 11 -10.13 -8.31 7.90
CA THR A 11 -9.39 -7.62 8.95
C THR A 11 -9.80 -8.17 10.31
N ASP A 12 -8.88 -8.06 11.27
CA ASP A 12 -9.12 -8.44 12.66
C ASP A 12 -10.28 -7.65 13.30
N GLU A 13 -10.86 -8.25 14.34
CA GLU A 13 -12.06 -7.72 15.01
C GLU A 13 -11.86 -6.36 15.67
N ASN A 14 -10.61 -6.04 16.03
CA ASN A 14 -10.20 -4.79 16.68
C ASN A 14 -10.32 -3.57 15.76
N VAL A 15 -10.42 -3.77 14.45
CA VAL A 15 -10.57 -2.67 13.49
C VAL A 15 -12.04 -2.42 13.22
N GLN A 16 -12.49 -1.16 13.33
CA GLN A 16 -13.88 -0.77 13.05
C GLN A 16 -14.07 -0.16 11.65
N ILE A 17 -13.00 0.38 11.07
CA ILE A 17 -13.00 1.08 9.77
C ILE A 17 -12.02 0.35 8.86
N CYS A 18 -12.43 0.04 7.64
CA CYS A 18 -11.56 -0.65 6.68
C CYS A 18 -10.28 0.18 6.39
N PRO A 19 -9.07 -0.41 6.54
CA PRO A 19 -7.81 0.30 6.31
C PRO A 19 -7.58 0.66 4.83
N LYS A 20 -8.24 -0.03 3.90
CA LYS A 20 -8.07 0.17 2.46
C LYS A 20 -8.91 1.32 1.91
N CYS A 21 -10.17 1.47 2.32
CA CYS A 21 -11.05 2.55 1.85
C CYS A 21 -11.28 3.67 2.86
N GLY A 22 -11.00 3.46 4.15
CA GLY A 22 -11.31 4.42 5.22
C GLY A 22 -12.81 4.76 5.35
N LYS A 23 -13.69 4.06 4.62
CA LYS A 23 -15.11 4.39 4.46
C LYS A 23 -15.97 3.14 4.62
N GLY A 24 -16.86 3.14 5.61
CA GLY A 24 -17.88 2.12 5.81
C GLY A 24 -17.64 1.25 7.03
N LYS A 25 -18.75 0.82 7.66
CA LYS A 25 -18.73 -0.15 8.76
C LYS A 25 -18.32 -1.50 8.20
N LEU A 26 -17.28 -2.10 8.76
CA LEU A 26 -16.94 -3.49 8.47
C LEU A 26 -18.10 -4.38 8.89
N ARG A 27 -18.46 -5.37 8.06
CA ARG A 27 -19.45 -6.37 8.46
C ARG A 27 -18.79 -7.34 9.43
N SER A 28 -19.46 -7.59 10.53
CA SER A 28 -19.09 -8.62 11.50
C SER A 28 -19.64 -9.96 11.02
N GLY A 29 -18.80 -11.00 11.02
CA GLY A 29 -19.17 -12.35 10.61
C GLY A 29 -18.25 -12.92 9.54
N GLU A 30 -18.43 -14.21 9.24
CA GLU A 30 -17.71 -14.89 8.17
C GLU A 30 -18.32 -14.52 6.81
N PRO A 31 -17.49 -14.14 5.82
CA PRO A 31 -17.98 -13.94 4.47
C PRO A 31 -18.40 -15.27 3.83
N ALA A 32 -19.25 -15.22 2.81
CA ALA A 32 -19.63 -16.43 2.06
C ALA A 32 -18.38 -17.11 1.48
N GLU A 33 -18.39 -18.44 1.33
CA GLU A 33 -17.23 -19.21 0.84
C GLU A 33 -16.70 -18.71 -0.52
N ASN A 34 -17.61 -18.28 -1.40
CA ASN A 34 -17.27 -17.74 -2.73
C ASN A 34 -16.91 -16.25 -2.74
N PHE A 35 -16.82 -15.59 -1.58
CA PHE A 35 -16.50 -14.18 -1.51
C PHE A 35 -15.06 -13.93 -1.97
N PRO A 36 -14.86 -13.13 -3.04
CA PRO A 36 -13.51 -12.84 -3.53
C PRO A 36 -12.77 -12.00 -2.49
N THR A 37 -11.64 -12.51 -2.01
CA THR A 37 -10.82 -11.88 -0.98
C THR A 37 -9.43 -11.58 -1.52
N VAL A 38 -8.98 -10.34 -1.38
CA VAL A 38 -7.63 -9.91 -1.78
C VAL A 38 -6.61 -10.57 -0.85
N ILE A 39 -5.65 -11.28 -1.43
CA ILE A 39 -4.60 -11.97 -0.68
C ILE A 39 -3.25 -11.26 -0.77
N VAL A 40 -2.87 -10.80 -1.97
CA VAL A 40 -1.57 -10.16 -2.21
C VAL A 40 -1.66 -9.15 -3.35
N LYS A 41 -0.78 -8.15 -3.30
CA LYS A 41 -0.55 -7.21 -4.40
C LYS A 41 0.79 -7.54 -5.04
N ALA A 42 0.80 -7.73 -6.35
CA ALA A 42 2.02 -8.05 -7.09
C ALA A 42 2.01 -7.38 -8.48
N SER A 43 3.19 -7.28 -9.07
CA SER A 43 3.39 -6.75 -10.43
C SER A 43 4.42 -7.61 -11.17
N GLY A 44 4.42 -7.54 -12.51
CA GLY A 44 5.38 -8.23 -13.37
C GLY A 44 5.55 -9.73 -13.04
N PHE A 45 6.81 -10.17 -12.93
CA PHE A 45 7.19 -11.56 -12.70
C PHE A 45 6.70 -12.15 -11.38
N GLU A 46 6.59 -11.34 -10.32
CA GLU A 46 6.12 -11.83 -9.03
C GLU A 46 4.65 -12.24 -9.09
N LYS A 47 3.84 -11.47 -9.84
CA LYS A 47 2.45 -11.82 -10.12
C LYS A 47 2.37 -13.14 -10.89
N GLU A 48 3.15 -13.30 -11.96
CA GLU A 48 3.18 -14.55 -12.74
C GLU A 48 3.58 -15.75 -11.88
N ARG A 49 4.60 -15.59 -11.01
CA ARG A 49 5.02 -16.63 -10.05
C ARG A 49 3.90 -17.04 -9.11
N ILE A 50 3.16 -16.05 -8.59
CA ILE A 50 2.04 -16.28 -7.67
C ILE A 50 0.88 -16.97 -8.37
N CYS A 51 0.48 -16.50 -9.56
CA CYS A 51 -0.62 -17.09 -10.32
C CYS A 51 -0.30 -18.54 -10.72
N ALA A 52 0.93 -18.82 -11.17
CA ALA A 52 1.34 -20.18 -11.52
C ALA A 52 1.19 -21.16 -10.34
N VAL A 53 1.61 -20.77 -9.14
CA VAL A 53 1.49 -21.62 -7.94
C VAL A 53 0.02 -21.83 -7.55
N LEU A 54 -0.83 -20.80 -7.70
CA LEU A 54 -2.26 -20.95 -7.45
C LEU A 54 -2.92 -21.88 -8.48
N ASP A 55 -2.49 -21.82 -9.74
CA ASP A 55 -2.98 -22.69 -10.81
C ASP A 55 -2.54 -24.15 -10.62
N ASP A 56 -1.28 -24.37 -10.24
CA ASP A 56 -0.73 -25.71 -9.95
C ASP A 56 -1.50 -26.41 -8.81
N GLU A 57 -1.92 -25.63 -7.81
CA GLU A 57 -2.69 -26.11 -6.65
C GLU A 57 -4.21 -26.13 -6.88
N GLY A 58 -4.67 -25.74 -8.07
CA GLY A 58 -6.07 -25.73 -8.48
C GLY A 58 -6.93 -24.70 -7.73
N ILE A 59 -6.34 -23.60 -7.26
CA ILE A 59 -7.03 -22.56 -6.50
C ILE A 59 -7.60 -21.50 -7.47
N PRO A 60 -8.93 -21.29 -7.48
CA PRO A 60 -9.52 -20.23 -8.31
C PRO A 60 -9.01 -18.86 -7.89
N HIS A 61 -8.48 -18.09 -8.84
CA HIS A 61 -7.99 -16.75 -8.57
C HIS A 61 -8.51 -15.75 -9.61
N SER A 62 -8.59 -14.48 -9.23
CA SER A 62 -9.00 -13.38 -10.12
C SER A 62 -8.11 -12.17 -9.91
N GLU A 63 -7.84 -11.45 -10.99
CA GLU A 63 -6.90 -10.34 -10.99
C GLU A 63 -7.63 -9.02 -11.18
N LYS A 64 -7.27 -8.01 -10.39
CA LYS A 64 -7.81 -6.66 -10.52
C LYS A 64 -6.69 -5.63 -10.60
N ILE A 65 -6.70 -4.84 -11.66
CA ILE A 65 -5.72 -3.75 -11.85
C ILE A 65 -6.05 -2.63 -10.84
N THR A 66 -5.07 -2.28 -10.01
CA THR A 66 -5.23 -1.24 -8.97
C THR A 66 -4.66 0.10 -9.42
N LYS A 67 -3.49 0.11 -10.04
CA LYS A 67 -2.89 1.29 -10.67
C LYS A 67 -2.51 0.96 -12.10
N LYS A 68 -3.08 1.71 -13.04
CA LYS A 68 -2.78 1.57 -14.46
C LYS A 68 -1.75 2.62 -14.83
N GLN A 69 -0.47 2.25 -14.87
CA GLN A 69 0.57 3.10 -15.44
C GLN A 69 0.53 2.95 -16.96
N PHE A 70 -0.32 3.74 -17.61
CA PHE A 70 -0.58 3.64 -19.05
C PHE A 70 0.63 3.97 -19.96
N SER A 71 1.72 4.53 -19.43
CA SER A 71 2.75 5.19 -20.26
C SER A 71 4.02 4.37 -20.52
N SER A 72 4.18 3.17 -19.98
CA SER A 72 5.45 2.43 -20.07
C SER A 72 5.37 1.09 -20.80
N ASP A 73 4.24 0.40 -20.81
CA ASP A 73 4.16 -1.01 -21.25
C ASP A 73 4.61 -1.23 -22.70
N ALA A 74 4.35 -0.27 -23.59
CA ALA A 74 4.78 -0.33 -24.99
C ALA A 74 6.28 -0.10 -25.19
N VAL A 75 6.98 0.48 -24.22
CA VAL A 75 8.40 0.85 -24.29
C VAL A 75 9.27 -0.12 -23.49
N THR A 76 8.80 -0.58 -22.33
CA THR A 76 9.56 -1.47 -21.44
C THR A 76 9.29 -2.95 -21.71
N GLY A 77 8.23 -3.30 -22.45
CA GLY A 77 7.84 -4.69 -22.70
C GLY A 77 7.36 -5.43 -21.44
N SER A 78 7.25 -4.74 -20.31
CA SER A 78 6.82 -5.27 -19.02
C SER A 78 5.71 -4.41 -18.45
N SER A 79 4.62 -5.07 -18.03
CA SER A 79 3.49 -4.41 -17.38
C SER A 79 3.92 -3.91 -16.00
N LEU A 80 4.08 -2.59 -15.84
CA LEU A 80 4.29 -1.96 -14.52
C LEU A 80 2.97 -1.78 -13.76
N ALA A 81 1.88 -2.37 -14.23
CA ALA A 81 0.61 -2.33 -13.53
C ALA A 81 0.67 -3.16 -12.24
N GLU A 82 0.19 -2.56 -11.15
CA GLU A 82 -0.04 -3.27 -9.89
C GLU A 82 -1.37 -4.03 -9.97
N TYR A 83 -1.33 -5.34 -9.70
CA TYR A 83 -2.48 -6.22 -9.65
C TYR A 83 -2.78 -6.62 -8.20
N GLU A 84 -4.06 -6.59 -7.85
CA GLU A 84 -4.60 -7.25 -6.66
C GLU A 84 -5.08 -8.64 -7.06
N ILE A 85 -4.50 -9.66 -6.45
CA ILE A 85 -4.88 -11.07 -6.66
C ILE A 85 -5.93 -11.42 -5.60
N MET A 86 -7.06 -11.97 -6.05
CA MET A 86 -8.20 -12.32 -5.22
C MET A 86 -8.52 -13.81 -5.31
N VAL A 87 -8.75 -14.44 -4.16
CA VAL A 87 -9.07 -15.86 -3.99
C VAL A 87 -10.40 -15.97 -3.23
N PRO A 88 -11.28 -16.95 -3.52
CA PRO A 88 -12.49 -17.15 -2.73
C PRO A 88 -12.14 -17.43 -1.27
N TYR A 89 -12.95 -16.93 -0.34
CA TYR A 89 -12.71 -17.08 1.10
C TYR A 89 -12.47 -18.53 1.52
N GLY A 90 -13.22 -19.49 0.96
CA GLY A 90 -13.05 -20.91 1.28
C GLY A 90 -11.66 -21.47 0.95
N ALA A 91 -10.92 -20.87 0.01
CA ALA A 91 -9.56 -21.25 -0.35
C ALA A 91 -8.50 -20.27 0.17
N TYR A 92 -8.89 -19.24 0.93
CA TYR A 92 -7.99 -18.18 1.39
C TYR A 92 -6.87 -18.73 2.28
N SER A 93 -7.18 -19.58 3.26
CA SER A 93 -6.18 -20.14 4.17
C SER A 93 -5.15 -21.01 3.44
N LYS A 94 -5.62 -21.88 2.52
CA LYS A 94 -4.75 -22.72 1.69
C LYS A 94 -3.84 -21.85 0.81
N ALA A 95 -4.41 -20.83 0.16
CA ALA A 95 -3.64 -19.91 -0.66
C ALA A 95 -2.61 -19.13 0.19
N PHE A 96 -2.97 -18.72 1.40
CA PHE A 96 -2.07 -17.97 2.27
C PHE A 96 -0.84 -18.80 2.66
N GLU A 97 -1.02 -20.05 3.09
CA GLU A 97 0.08 -20.96 3.43
C GLU A 97 1.02 -21.20 2.23
N LEU A 98 0.45 -21.40 1.04
CA LEU A 98 1.24 -21.57 -0.19
C LEU A 98 2.06 -20.32 -0.50
N LEU A 99 1.45 -19.14 -0.40
CA LEU A 99 2.12 -17.87 -0.67
C LEU A 99 3.21 -17.53 0.35
N VAL A 100 3.03 -17.94 1.61
CA VAL A 100 4.10 -17.90 2.61
C VAL A 100 5.23 -18.87 2.26
N GLY A 101 4.89 -20.10 1.82
CA GLY A 101 5.88 -21.11 1.41
C GLY A 101 6.77 -20.68 0.25
N ILE A 102 6.25 -19.94 -0.72
CA ILE A 102 7.02 -19.36 -1.83
C ILE A 102 7.60 -17.97 -1.53
N ASN A 103 7.51 -17.54 -0.26
CA ASN A 103 7.97 -16.24 0.24
C ASN A 103 7.39 -15.04 -0.54
N ALA A 104 6.16 -15.20 -1.07
CA ALA A 104 5.39 -14.11 -1.68
C ALA A 104 4.68 -13.25 -0.63
N ILE A 105 4.47 -13.79 0.57
CA ILE A 105 3.97 -13.05 1.74
C ILE A 105 4.98 -13.23 2.88
N LYS A 106 5.60 -12.13 3.32
CA LYS A 106 6.46 -12.13 4.51
C LYS A 106 5.60 -11.95 5.75
N VAL A 107 5.35 -13.04 6.48
CA VAL A 107 4.72 -13.01 7.80
C VAL A 107 5.82 -12.91 8.83
N GLU A 108 5.80 -11.86 9.65
CA GLU A 108 6.66 -11.78 10.83
C GLU A 108 6.22 -12.82 11.86
N SER A 109 6.69 -14.05 11.72
CA SER A 109 6.56 -15.10 12.73
C SER A 109 7.81 -15.99 12.69
N GLU A 110 8.73 -15.68 13.60
CA GLU A 110 9.61 -16.58 14.35
C GLU A 110 10.18 -17.83 13.62
N ASP A 111 11.50 -17.74 13.34
CA ASP A 111 12.52 -18.79 13.42
C ASP A 111 12.17 -20.24 13.02
N PHE A 112 12.48 -20.61 11.78
CA PHE A 112 13.07 -21.93 11.49
C PHE A 112 14.24 -21.83 10.49
N LYS A 113 15.44 -22.13 11.01
CA LYS A 113 16.73 -22.18 10.33
C LYS A 113 16.81 -23.26 9.24
N SER A 114 17.37 -22.89 8.10
CA SER A 114 18.51 -23.55 7.40
C SER A 114 18.58 -22.93 6.01
N SER A 115 19.68 -22.49 5.41
CA SER A 115 21.13 -22.43 5.66
C SER A 115 21.64 -21.54 4.48
N GLU A 116 22.63 -20.67 4.48
CA GLU A 116 23.89 -20.53 5.20
C GLU A 116 24.36 -19.07 5.08
N LYS A 117 24.99 -18.56 6.16
CA LYS A 117 26.21 -17.71 6.20
C LYS A 117 26.16 -16.32 5.51
N LEU A 118 26.66 -15.23 6.08
CA LEU A 118 27.35 -14.91 7.33
C LEU A 118 27.54 -13.38 7.28
N SER A 119 27.01 -12.63 8.24
CA SER A 119 27.71 -11.54 8.93
C SER A 119 26.69 -10.71 9.71
N GLU A 120 26.63 -10.96 11.02
CA GLU A 120 26.11 -10.00 11.98
C GLU A 120 26.84 -8.66 11.84
N LYS A 121 26.04 -7.60 11.72
CA LYS A 121 26.25 -6.29 12.34
C LYS A 121 24.91 -5.57 12.35
N THR A 122 24.17 -5.71 13.44
CA THR A 122 23.11 -4.75 13.79
C THR A 122 23.76 -3.41 14.15
N PRO A 123 23.08 -2.26 14.05
CA PRO A 123 21.90 -1.92 13.26
C PRO A 123 22.18 -0.75 12.30
N LYS A 124 21.69 -0.82 11.07
CA LYS A 124 21.29 0.39 10.32
C LYS A 124 19.98 0.07 9.63
N ILE A 125 18.96 0.80 10.05
CA ILE A 125 17.81 1.11 9.22
C ILE A 125 18.42 1.81 8.01
N GLU A 126 18.58 1.08 6.91
CA GLU A 126 18.88 1.69 5.61
C GLU A 126 17.58 1.63 4.82
N ASP A 127 16.78 2.68 5.08
CA ASP A 127 15.93 3.41 4.14
C ASP A 127 15.71 2.70 2.80
N PHE A 128 14.77 1.75 2.75
CA PHE A 128 14.05 1.48 1.53
C PHE A 128 12.78 2.30 1.56
N ASP A 129 12.82 3.38 0.79
CA ASP A 129 11.89 4.51 0.75
C ASP A 129 10.45 4.09 1.08
N GLY A 130 10.10 4.39 2.33
CA GLY A 130 8.76 4.24 2.85
C GLY A 130 7.87 5.27 2.19
N GLU A 131 7.28 4.91 1.07
CA GLU A 131 6.17 5.65 0.47
C GLU A 131 4.90 4.80 0.39
N ASP A 132 4.67 3.98 1.41
CA ASP A 132 3.32 3.49 1.75
C ASP A 132 2.49 4.63 2.36
N TYR A 133 2.25 5.67 1.56
CA TYR A 133 1.33 6.72 1.96
C TYR A 133 -0.09 6.40 1.50
N TYR A 134 -0.82 5.81 2.45
CA TYR A 134 -2.27 5.84 2.63
C TYR A 134 -3.03 6.66 1.56
N SER A 135 -3.68 5.92 0.67
CA SER A 135 -4.60 6.41 -0.36
C SER A 135 -5.47 7.55 0.19
N THR A 136 -5.46 8.69 -0.52
CA THR A 136 -6.25 9.94 -0.30
C THR A 136 -5.56 11.08 0.45
N LYS A 137 -4.59 10.86 1.35
CA LYS A 137 -3.97 11.98 2.11
C LYS A 137 -2.89 12.77 1.31
N ASN A 138 -2.34 12.22 0.23
CA ASN A 138 -1.29 12.86 -0.59
C ASN A 138 -1.72 14.15 -1.31
N ARG A 139 -3.00 14.31 -1.67
CA ARG A 139 -3.45 15.56 -2.30
C ARG A 139 -3.51 16.71 -1.30
N ILE A 140 -3.88 16.43 -0.05
CA ILE A 140 -4.00 17.44 0.99
C ILE A 140 -2.61 17.95 1.39
N ILE A 141 -1.61 17.08 1.52
CA ILE A 141 -0.24 17.50 1.87
C ILE A 141 0.35 18.41 0.80
N ARG A 142 0.19 18.08 -0.49
CA ARG A 142 0.67 18.93 -1.58
C ARG A 142 -0.02 20.30 -1.57
N ILE A 143 -1.34 20.34 -1.34
CA ILE A 143 -2.10 21.60 -1.26
C ILE A 143 -1.69 22.43 -0.04
N VAL A 144 -1.55 21.80 1.14
CA VAL A 144 -1.12 22.47 2.37
C VAL A 144 0.29 23.02 2.22
N SER A 145 1.20 22.27 1.57
CA SER A 145 2.57 22.74 1.29
C SER A 145 2.59 23.99 0.40
N VAL A 146 1.72 24.05 -0.63
CA VAL A 146 1.62 25.23 -1.50
C VAL A 146 1.02 26.42 -0.76
N ILE A 147 -0.04 26.20 0.03
CA ILE A 147 -0.67 27.27 0.83
C ILE A 147 0.31 27.83 1.87
N LEU A 148 1.04 26.97 2.57
CA LEU A 148 2.04 27.37 3.56
C LEU A 148 3.17 28.19 2.91
N PHE A 149 3.65 27.77 1.73
CA PHE A 149 4.64 28.52 0.98
C PHE A 149 4.14 29.92 0.59
N LEU A 150 2.90 30.04 0.11
CA LEU A 150 2.30 31.34 -0.23
C LEU A 150 2.15 32.26 0.99
N ILE A 151 1.80 31.72 2.16
CA ILE A 151 1.72 32.50 3.41
C ILE A 151 3.09 33.04 3.81
N ILE A 152 4.15 32.23 3.71
CA ILE A 152 5.52 32.65 4.04
C ILE A 152 5.95 33.78 3.10
N VAL A 153 5.79 33.61 1.78
CA VAL A 153 6.16 34.62 0.79
C VAL A 153 5.35 35.91 1.00
N GLY A 154 4.03 35.81 1.22
CA GLY A 154 3.18 36.96 1.51
C GLY A 154 3.57 37.69 2.80
N GLY A 155 3.90 36.94 3.85
CA GLY A 155 4.40 37.49 5.11
C GLY A 155 5.72 38.23 4.96
N VAL A 156 6.64 37.72 4.14
CA VAL A 156 7.92 38.39 3.85
C VAL A 156 7.68 39.70 3.10
N VAL A 157 6.84 39.71 2.06
CA VAL A 157 6.54 40.93 1.29
C VAL A 157 5.90 42.01 2.18
N LEU A 158 4.88 41.65 2.95
CA LEU A 158 4.22 42.59 3.88
C LEU A 158 5.16 43.06 5.00
N GLY A 159 6.05 42.18 5.47
CA GLY A 159 7.06 42.52 6.48
C GLY A 159 8.08 43.54 5.95
N VAL A 160 8.55 43.38 4.71
CA VAL A 160 9.48 44.34 4.08
C VAL A 160 8.81 45.70 3.88
N ASP A 161 7.55 45.73 3.44
CA ASP A 161 6.79 46.98 3.30
C ASP A 161 6.55 47.68 4.65
N ALA A 162 6.27 46.92 5.71
CA ALA A 162 6.09 47.47 7.06
C ALA A 162 7.41 48.01 7.65
N VAL A 163 8.53 47.34 7.41
CA VAL A 163 9.87 47.80 7.82
C VAL A 163 10.24 49.08 7.07
N MET A 164 9.96 49.15 5.77
CA MET A 164 10.18 50.36 4.98
C MET A 164 9.31 51.53 5.45
N ALA A 165 8.06 51.29 5.85
CA ALA A 165 7.18 52.30 6.42
C ALA A 165 7.68 52.81 7.78
N LEU A 166 8.22 51.92 8.64
CA LEU A 166 8.82 52.30 9.93
C LEU A 166 10.10 53.13 9.76
N ILE A 167 10.97 52.74 8.82
CA ILE A 167 12.21 53.48 8.53
C ILE A 167 11.89 54.87 7.99
N LYS A 168 10.87 54.98 7.13
CA LYS A 168 10.43 56.27 6.57
C LYS A 168 9.67 57.15 7.57
N GLY A 169 9.16 56.59 8.66
CA GLY A 169 8.55 57.36 9.76
C GLY A 169 9.56 57.88 10.78
N TRP A 170 10.81 57.42 10.72
CA TRP A 170 11.90 57.82 11.62
C TRP A 170 12.88 58.84 11.01
N PHE A 171 12.73 59.16 9.71
CA PHE A 171 13.53 60.16 9.00
C PHE A 171 12.62 61.24 8.43
#